data_AF-A0AA36N3D1-F1
#
_entry.id   AF-A0AA36N3D1-F1
#
_cell.length_a   1.000
_cell.length_b   1.000
_cell.length_c   1.000
_cell.angle_alpha   90.00
_cell.angle_beta   90.00
_cell.angle_gamma   90.00
#
_symmetry.space_group_name_H-M   'P 1'
#
loop_
_entity.id
_entity.type
_entity.pdbx_description
1 polymer ?
#
loop_
_entity_poly.entity_id
_entity_poly.type
_entity_poly.pdbx_seq_one_letter_code
_entity_poly.pdbx_strand_id
1 'polypeptide(L)'
;MGACCSEVEQAPSGKLPAPVPTLPYQGQDENRLPPAAPLYNVEEAVPDNVEGGECETQVSEMVDEVTAKEQRQQAKQVVKDFVKEMVKGRKMNVMTQAGQLKSCVVSLNRNLDALKIKVGSQTRSIALRDIDEIAAGADVEGISTPLDELCATLMLSDDCITFRFADLNGRDTFVMCLLMFCNSQK
;
A
#
# COMPACT_ATOMS: atom_id res chain seq x y z
N MET A 1 -15.74 -47.58 -33.41
CA MET A 1 -16.18 -46.65 -34.47
C MET A 1 -17.60 -46.22 -34.12
N GLY A 2 -17.78 -45.03 -33.57
CA GLY A 2 -19.08 -44.48 -33.18
C GLY A 2 -18.88 -43.04 -32.73
N ALA A 3 -19.46 -42.10 -33.48
CA ALA A 3 -19.13 -40.69 -33.48
C ALA A 3 -19.71 -39.94 -32.27
N CYS A 4 -18.89 -39.15 -31.58
CA CYS A 4 -19.38 -38.10 -30.68
C CYS A 4 -19.71 -36.84 -31.49
N CYS A 5 -21.00 -36.54 -31.61
CA CYS A 5 -21.51 -35.29 -32.17
C CYS A 5 -21.07 -34.10 -31.30
N SER A 6 -20.48 -33.11 -31.96
CA SER A 6 -20.13 -31.82 -31.38
C SER A 6 -21.39 -30.94 -31.26
N GLU A 7 -21.72 -30.52 -30.06
CA GLU A 7 -22.74 -29.50 -29.81
C GLU A 7 -22.06 -28.13 -29.80
N VAL A 8 -22.30 -27.35 -30.85
CA VAL A 8 -21.85 -25.96 -30.97
C VAL A 8 -22.88 -25.07 -30.27
N GLU A 9 -22.51 -24.56 -29.09
CA GLU A 9 -23.29 -23.57 -28.36
C GLU A 9 -23.14 -22.20 -29.04
N GLN A 10 -24.22 -21.72 -29.65
CA GLN A 10 -24.28 -20.40 -30.28
C GLN A 10 -24.44 -19.31 -29.23
N ALA A 11 -23.43 -18.44 -29.11
CA ALA A 11 -23.48 -17.26 -28.27
C ALA A 11 -24.49 -16.21 -28.81
N PRO A 12 -25.32 -15.60 -27.96
CA PRO A 12 -26.26 -14.56 -28.39
C PRO A 12 -25.52 -13.27 -28.77
N SER A 13 -25.83 -12.76 -29.97
CA SER A 13 -25.33 -11.47 -30.48
C SER A 13 -25.93 -10.32 -29.67
N GLY A 14 -25.23 -9.93 -28.60
CA GLY A 14 -25.56 -8.78 -27.77
C GLY A 14 -25.33 -7.47 -28.52
N LYS A 15 -26.42 -6.75 -28.77
CA LYS A 15 -26.48 -5.41 -29.38
C LYS A 15 -25.58 -4.44 -28.59
N LEU A 16 -24.58 -3.85 -29.24
CA LEU A 16 -23.67 -2.86 -28.65
C LEU A 16 -24.45 -1.62 -28.16
N PRO A 17 -24.20 -1.11 -26.94
CA PRO A 17 -24.80 0.14 -26.47
C PRO A 17 -24.26 1.34 -27.25
N ALA A 18 -25.14 2.31 -27.51
CA ALA A 18 -24.82 3.53 -28.22
C ALA A 18 -23.74 4.36 -27.49
N PRO A 19 -22.89 5.11 -28.22
CA PRO A 19 -21.88 5.97 -27.62
C PRO A 19 -22.54 7.08 -26.78
N VAL A 20 -22.09 7.22 -25.54
CA VAL A 20 -22.55 8.26 -24.61
C VAL A 20 -21.99 9.61 -25.05
N PRO A 21 -22.81 10.68 -25.17
CA PRO A 21 -22.34 12.01 -25.53
C PRO A 21 -21.37 12.56 -24.47
N THR A 22 -20.18 12.94 -24.93
CA THR A 22 -19.14 13.55 -24.09
C THR A 22 -19.54 14.98 -23.74
N LEU A 23 -19.83 15.25 -22.47
CA LEU A 23 -20.08 16.61 -22.01
C LEU A 23 -18.75 17.38 -21.89
N PRO A 24 -18.72 18.67 -22.28
CA PRO A 24 -17.56 19.52 -22.09
C PRO A 24 -17.30 19.75 -20.60
N TYR A 25 -16.09 19.38 -20.16
CA TYR A 25 -15.61 19.58 -18.79
C TYR A 25 -15.37 21.08 -18.56
N GLN A 26 -16.28 21.74 -17.84
CA GLN A 26 -16.08 23.12 -17.39
C GLN A 26 -15.07 23.13 -16.23
N GLY A 27 -13.87 23.63 -16.52
CA GLY A 27 -12.85 23.86 -15.50
C GLY A 27 -13.26 25.00 -14.58
N GLN A 28 -13.29 24.73 -13.28
CA GLN A 28 -13.45 25.75 -12.25
C GLN A 28 -12.42 25.54 -11.12
N ASP A 29 -11.77 26.65 -10.80
CA ASP A 29 -11.05 26.99 -9.56
C ASP A 29 -9.74 26.27 -9.21
N GLU A 30 -8.66 26.76 -9.81
CA GLU A 30 -7.26 26.47 -9.49
C GLU A 30 -6.67 27.45 -8.44
N ASN A 31 -7.45 27.93 -7.46
CA ASN A 31 -6.96 28.98 -6.53
C ASN A 31 -7.36 28.83 -5.06
N ARG A 32 -7.41 27.59 -4.55
CA ARG A 32 -7.51 27.37 -3.10
C ARG A 32 -6.21 26.81 -2.54
N LEU A 33 -5.34 27.72 -2.11
CA LEU A 33 -4.19 27.41 -1.25
C LEU A 33 -4.67 26.58 -0.05
N PRO A 34 -4.10 25.39 0.21
CA PRO A 34 -4.43 24.63 1.41
C PRO A 34 -4.00 25.41 2.66
N PRO A 35 -4.75 25.32 3.77
CA PRO A 35 -4.35 25.91 5.03
C PRO A 35 -3.00 25.34 5.48
N ALA A 36 -2.12 26.22 5.94
CA ALA A 36 -0.81 25.89 6.47
C ALA A 36 -0.92 24.77 7.51
N ALA A 37 -0.16 23.69 7.31
CA ALA A 37 -0.10 22.60 8.27
C ALA A 37 0.60 23.07 9.56
N PRO A 38 0.17 22.59 10.74
CA PRO A 38 0.84 22.87 12.00
C PRO A 38 2.24 22.24 11.99
N LEU A 39 3.24 23.05 12.33
CA LEU A 39 4.60 22.60 12.59
C LEU A 39 4.56 21.72 13.84
N TYR A 40 4.97 20.46 13.69
CA TYR A 40 5.20 19.56 14.80
C TYR A 40 6.46 20.05 15.55
N ASN A 41 6.25 20.66 16.72
CA ASN A 41 7.33 20.91 17.67
C ASN A 41 7.76 19.57 18.27
N VAL A 42 8.95 19.10 17.90
CA VAL A 42 9.66 18.05 18.64
C VAL A 42 10.53 18.78 19.67
N GLU A 43 10.00 18.93 20.87
CA GLU A 43 10.78 19.33 22.03
C GLU A 43 11.56 18.09 22.51
N GLU A 44 12.83 17.99 22.11
CA GLU A 44 13.78 17.00 22.63
C GLU A 44 14.21 17.43 24.04
N ALA A 45 13.63 16.79 25.05
CA ALA A 45 14.15 16.81 26.41
C ALA A 45 15.31 15.79 26.50
N VAL A 46 16.54 16.30 26.57
CA VAL A 46 17.75 15.53 26.84
C VAL A 46 18.01 15.59 28.36
N PRO A 47 17.96 14.47 29.10
CA PRO A 47 18.47 14.47 30.46
C PRO A 47 20.00 14.36 30.45
N ASP A 48 20.64 15.45 30.86
CA ASP A 48 22.04 15.51 31.29
C ASP A 48 22.11 14.99 32.74
N ASN A 49 22.79 13.87 32.96
CA ASN A 49 23.27 13.51 34.30
C ASN A 49 24.48 12.57 34.20
N VAL A 50 25.62 13.13 34.61
CA VAL A 50 26.92 12.49 34.80
C VAL A 50 27.21 12.44 36.31
N GLU A 51 27.76 11.31 36.77
CA GLU A 51 28.58 11.06 37.98
C GLU A 51 28.12 9.73 38.61
N GLY A 52 28.94 8.73 38.91
CA GLY A 52 30.39 8.59 39.00
C GLY A 52 30.58 7.41 39.96
N GLY A 53 31.07 6.27 39.48
CA GLY A 53 31.15 5.05 40.29
C GLY A 53 32.04 4.01 39.63
N GLU A 54 33.28 3.97 40.09
CA GLU A 54 34.32 3.04 39.68
C GLU A 54 33.94 1.61 40.11
N CYS A 55 33.81 0.66 39.18
CA CYS A 55 34.03 -0.75 39.51
C CYS A 55 34.35 -1.58 38.26
N GLU A 56 35.24 -2.53 38.46
CA GLU A 56 35.99 -3.30 37.49
C GLU A 56 35.14 -4.18 36.54
N THR A 57 35.70 -4.36 35.33
CA THR A 57 35.47 -5.49 34.40
C THR A 57 34.02 -5.73 33.91
N GLN A 58 33.58 -4.98 32.90
CA GLN A 58 32.45 -5.33 32.04
C GLN A 58 32.60 -4.67 30.66
N VAL A 59 33.23 -5.38 29.71
CA VAL A 59 33.39 -4.95 28.32
C VAL A 59 32.53 -5.86 27.44
N SER A 60 31.20 -5.69 27.46
CA SER A 60 30.33 -6.33 26.47
C SER A 60 28.93 -5.73 26.30
N GLU A 61 28.41 -4.92 27.23
CA GLU A 61 26.99 -4.50 27.20
C GLU A 61 26.72 -3.10 26.61
N MET A 62 27.74 -2.32 26.26
CA MET A 62 27.54 -0.96 25.72
C MET A 62 27.33 -0.90 24.20
N VAL A 63 27.58 -2.02 23.48
CA VAL A 63 27.44 -2.07 22.02
C VAL A 63 26.01 -2.33 21.54
N ASP A 64 25.14 -2.95 22.35
CA ASP A 64 23.74 -3.22 21.97
C ASP A 64 22.86 -1.96 22.00
N GLU A 65 23.09 -1.02 22.92
CA GLU A 65 22.20 0.13 23.09
C GLU A 65 22.35 1.16 21.95
N VAL A 66 23.58 1.39 21.47
CA VAL A 66 23.86 2.33 20.37
C VAL A 66 23.26 1.80 19.06
N THR A 67 23.45 0.50 18.78
CA THR A 67 22.90 -0.14 17.57
C THR A 67 21.36 -0.14 17.58
N ALA A 68 20.73 -0.35 18.74
CA ALA A 68 19.27 -0.31 18.83
C ALA A 68 18.67 1.08 18.55
N LYS A 69 19.36 2.17 18.96
CA LYS A 69 18.91 3.55 18.69
C LYS A 69 18.97 3.87 17.20
N GLU A 70 20.06 3.50 16.53
CA GLU A 70 20.24 3.72 15.09
C GLU A 70 19.21 2.95 14.25
N GLN A 71 18.96 1.69 14.58
CA GLN A 71 17.95 0.87 13.90
C GLN A 71 16.54 1.48 14.02
N ARG A 72 16.18 2.00 15.21
CA ARG A 72 14.91 2.70 15.41
C ARG A 72 14.80 3.96 14.57
N GLN A 73 15.89 4.73 14.44
CA GLN A 73 15.89 5.93 13.61
C GLN A 73 15.74 5.59 12.12
N GLN A 74 16.44 4.56 11.64
CA GLN A 74 16.33 4.09 10.26
C GLN A 74 14.91 3.61 9.94
N ALA A 75 14.30 2.80 10.81
CA ALA A 75 12.93 2.34 10.64
C ALA A 75 11.93 3.52 10.60
N LYS A 76 12.08 4.50 11.50
CA LYS A 76 11.27 5.73 11.50
C LYS A 76 11.40 6.51 10.18
N GLN A 77 12.61 6.59 9.65
CA GLN A 77 12.86 7.30 8.40
C GLN A 77 12.19 6.59 7.21
N VAL A 78 12.30 5.25 7.13
CA VAL A 78 11.63 4.44 6.10
C VAL A 78 10.11 4.63 6.13
N VAL A 79 9.50 4.56 7.32
CA VAL A 79 8.05 4.77 7.48
C VAL A 79 7.64 6.19 7.09
N LYS A 80 8.43 7.19 7.49
CA LYS A 80 8.16 8.60 7.18
C LYS A 80 8.20 8.87 5.68
N ASP A 81 9.20 8.35 4.98
CA ASP A 81 9.35 8.51 3.54
C ASP A 81 8.23 7.78 2.80
N PHE A 82 7.90 6.55 3.23
CA PHE A 82 6.75 5.80 2.71
C PHE A 82 5.44 6.60 2.84
N VAL A 83 5.14 7.13 4.03
CA VAL A 83 3.93 7.93 4.26
C VAL A 83 3.92 9.16 3.37
N LYS A 84 5.04 9.88 3.26
CA LYS A 84 5.14 11.08 2.44
C LYS A 84 4.85 10.80 0.97
N GLU A 85 5.39 9.71 0.44
CA GLU A 85 5.13 9.29 -0.94
C GLU A 85 3.68 8.83 -1.14
N MET A 86 3.16 8.00 -0.22
CA MET A 86 1.80 7.48 -0.31
C MET A 86 0.75 8.58 -0.13
N VAL A 87 0.95 9.57 0.73
CA VAL A 87 0.01 10.70 0.86
C VAL A 87 0.01 11.59 -0.39
N LYS A 88 1.16 11.73 -1.07
CA LYS A 88 1.26 12.44 -2.36
C LYS A 88 0.59 11.65 -3.50
N GLY A 89 0.58 10.33 -3.39
CA GLY A 89 0.10 9.41 -4.41
C GLY A 89 1.25 8.85 -5.23
N ARG A 90 1.35 7.53 -5.26
CA ARG A 90 2.38 6.77 -5.97
C ARG A 90 1.77 6.04 -7.17
N LYS A 91 2.43 6.11 -8.32
CA LYS A 91 2.06 5.29 -9.49
C LYS A 91 2.50 3.85 -9.25
N MET A 92 1.58 2.91 -9.41
CA MET A 92 1.79 1.49 -9.17
C MET A 92 1.05 0.68 -10.24
N ASN A 93 1.21 -0.64 -10.24
CA ASN A 93 0.45 -1.55 -11.09
C ASN A 93 -0.41 -2.45 -10.21
N VAL A 94 -1.71 -2.54 -10.53
CA VAL A 94 -2.61 -3.56 -9.98
C VAL A 94 -2.75 -4.69 -10.98
N MET A 95 -2.77 -5.93 -10.48
CA MET A 95 -3.00 -7.11 -11.29
C MET A 95 -4.47 -7.50 -11.25
N THR A 96 -5.06 -7.70 -12.43
CA THR A 96 -6.43 -8.22 -12.55
C THR A 96 -6.43 -9.74 -12.40
N GLN A 97 -7.60 -10.33 -12.16
CA GLN A 97 -7.78 -11.79 -12.10
C GLN A 97 -7.33 -12.51 -13.39
N ALA A 98 -7.32 -11.81 -14.53
CA ALA A 98 -6.81 -12.33 -15.79
C ALA A 98 -5.26 -12.25 -15.93
N GLY A 99 -4.55 -11.81 -14.89
CA GLY A 99 -3.10 -11.58 -14.90
C GLY A 99 -2.64 -10.31 -15.62
N GLN A 100 -3.57 -9.43 -16.01
CA GLN A 100 -3.21 -8.18 -16.70
C GLN A 100 -2.83 -7.11 -15.70
N LEU A 101 -1.76 -6.37 -16.00
CA LEU A 101 -1.34 -5.23 -15.19
C LEU A 101 -2.01 -3.95 -15.67
N LYS A 102 -2.65 -3.24 -14.73
CA LYS A 102 -3.22 -1.92 -14.96
C LYS A 102 -2.48 -0.90 -14.11
N SER A 103 -2.03 0.19 -14.74
CA SER A 103 -1.42 1.29 -14.01
C SER A 103 -2.47 2.05 -13.20
N CYS A 104 -2.16 2.32 -11.95
CA CYS A 104 -3.02 3.03 -11.01
C CYS A 104 -2.21 4.06 -10.22
N VAL A 105 -2.90 5.00 -9.58
CA VAL A 105 -2.34 5.87 -8.54
C VAL A 105 -2.90 5.43 -7.21
N VAL A 106 -2.03 5.10 -6.27
CA VAL A 106 -2.39 4.68 -4.92
C VAL A 106 -1.99 5.78 -3.95
N SER A 107 -2.88 6.13 -3.04
CA SER A 107 -2.58 7.12 -2.02
C SER A 107 -3.19 6.79 -0.66
N LEU A 108 -2.52 7.12 0.43
CA LEU A 108 -3.09 7.13 1.78
C LEU A 108 -3.68 8.50 2.08
N ASN A 109 -4.75 8.55 2.87
CA ASN A 109 -5.23 9.82 3.40
C ASN A 109 -4.33 10.34 4.53
N ARG A 110 -4.49 11.61 4.94
CA ARG A 110 -3.65 12.24 5.97
C ARG A 110 -3.75 11.59 7.34
N ASN A 111 -4.89 10.94 7.61
CA ASN A 111 -5.14 10.23 8.86
C ASN A 111 -4.55 8.81 8.87
N LEU A 112 -4.03 8.33 7.74
CA LEU A 112 -3.52 6.98 7.56
C LEU A 112 -4.56 5.90 7.94
N ASP A 113 -5.84 6.17 7.67
CA ASP A 113 -6.97 5.29 7.97
C ASP A 113 -7.64 4.74 6.70
N ALA A 114 -7.32 5.28 5.52
CA ALA A 114 -7.90 4.87 4.24
C ALA A 114 -6.90 4.89 3.09
N LEU A 115 -6.91 3.81 2.30
CA LEU A 115 -6.18 3.64 1.05
C LEU A 115 -7.09 3.95 -0.13
N LYS A 116 -6.69 4.90 -0.97
CA LYS A 116 -7.39 5.30 -2.19
C LYS A 116 -6.63 4.80 -3.41
N ILE A 117 -7.33 4.11 -4.30
CA ILE A 117 -6.79 3.56 -5.55
C ILE A 117 -7.54 4.20 -6.71
N LYS A 118 -6.80 4.84 -7.61
CA LYS A 118 -7.35 5.49 -8.81
C LYS A 118 -6.86 4.80 -10.08
N VAL A 119 -7.78 4.37 -10.92
CA VAL A 119 -7.52 3.75 -12.23
C VAL A 119 -8.31 4.53 -13.29
N GLY A 120 -7.61 5.35 -14.08
CA GLY A 120 -8.27 6.26 -15.03
C GLY A 120 -9.17 7.27 -14.31
N SER A 121 -10.47 7.26 -14.61
CA SER A 121 -11.50 8.09 -13.97
C SER A 121 -12.09 7.46 -12.71
N GLN A 122 -11.90 6.15 -12.50
CA GLN A 122 -12.49 5.43 -11.38
C GLN A 122 -11.59 5.55 -10.15
N THR A 123 -12.22 5.75 -8.99
CA THR A 123 -11.54 5.83 -7.69
C THR A 123 -12.27 4.95 -6.69
N ARG A 124 -11.52 4.04 -6.06
CA ARG A 124 -11.99 3.20 -4.95
C ARG A 124 -11.28 3.66 -3.68
N SER A 125 -12.01 3.76 -2.57
CA SER A 125 -11.46 4.06 -1.25
C SER A 125 -11.72 2.86 -0.35
N ILE A 126 -10.71 2.43 0.39
CA ILE A 126 -10.73 1.25 1.25
C ILE A 126 -10.28 1.70 2.62
N ALA A 127 -11.08 1.53 3.66
CA ALA A 127 -10.61 1.80 5.02
C ALA A 127 -9.60 0.71 5.41
N LEU A 128 -8.50 1.09 6.06
CA LEU A 128 -7.47 0.11 6.45
C LEU A 128 -7.99 -0.92 7.46
N ARG A 129 -9.01 -0.56 8.24
CA ARG A 129 -9.70 -1.48 9.14
C ARG A 129 -10.49 -2.59 8.41
N ASP A 130 -10.85 -2.35 7.14
CA ASP A 130 -11.60 -3.30 6.31
C ASP A 130 -10.66 -4.27 5.56
N ILE A 131 -9.35 -4.17 5.79
CA ILE A 131 -8.34 -5.11 5.25
C ILE A 131 -8.18 -6.24 6.28
N ASP A 132 -8.59 -7.43 5.89
CA ASP A 132 -8.57 -8.62 6.74
C ASP A 132 -7.14 -9.15 6.86
N GLU A 133 -6.44 -9.26 5.73
CA GLU A 133 -5.09 -9.81 5.64
C GLU A 133 -4.28 -9.12 4.52
N ILE A 134 -2.96 -9.06 4.68
CA ILE A 134 -2.01 -8.61 3.67
C ILE A 134 -1.01 -9.73 3.42
N ALA A 135 -1.01 -10.29 2.23
CA ALA A 135 -0.10 -11.35 1.82
C ALA A 135 0.98 -10.83 0.86
N ALA A 136 2.18 -11.38 0.94
CA ALA A 136 3.31 -11.05 0.07
C ALA A 136 3.73 -12.27 -0.74
N GLY A 137 4.00 -12.08 -2.03
CA GLY A 137 4.45 -13.12 -2.95
C GLY A 137 3.32 -13.90 -3.61
N ALA A 138 3.63 -15.13 -4.01
CA ALA A 138 2.74 -15.97 -4.81
C ALA A 138 1.79 -16.87 -3.97
N ASP A 139 2.04 -16.98 -2.67
CA ASP A 139 1.38 -17.96 -1.81
C ASP A 139 0.13 -17.36 -1.16
N VAL A 140 -0.97 -17.29 -1.92
CA VAL A 140 -2.28 -16.86 -1.41
C VAL A 140 -3.34 -17.88 -1.81
N GLU A 141 -3.93 -18.54 -0.83
CA GLU A 141 -4.98 -19.53 -1.07
C GLU A 141 -6.28 -18.88 -1.55
N GLY A 142 -7.03 -19.59 -2.41
CA GLY A 142 -8.35 -19.15 -2.86
C GLY A 142 -8.36 -18.10 -3.98
N ILE A 143 -7.20 -17.73 -4.53
CA ILE A 143 -7.09 -16.75 -5.62
C ILE A 143 -6.68 -17.42 -6.92
N SER A 144 -7.46 -17.21 -8.00
CA SER A 144 -7.14 -17.72 -9.35
C SER A 144 -6.16 -16.84 -10.13
N THR A 145 -5.82 -15.66 -9.60
CA THR A 145 -4.89 -14.71 -10.21
C THR A 145 -3.48 -15.30 -10.27
N PRO A 146 -2.75 -15.19 -11.39
CA PRO A 146 -1.37 -15.69 -11.49
C PRO A 146 -0.41 -14.78 -10.71
N LEU A 147 -0.24 -15.05 -9.42
CA LEU A 147 0.63 -14.30 -8.52
C LEU A 147 2.12 -14.65 -8.74
N ASP A 148 3.00 -13.70 -8.42
CA ASP A 148 4.46 -13.88 -8.42
C ASP A 148 5.10 -13.32 -7.14
N GLU A 149 6.39 -13.54 -6.96
CA GLU A 149 7.14 -13.04 -5.79
C GLU A 149 7.14 -11.51 -5.67
N LEU A 150 6.79 -10.75 -6.71
CA LEU A 150 6.74 -9.29 -6.64
C LEU A 150 5.34 -8.76 -6.32
N CYS A 151 4.40 -9.65 -5.97
CA CYS A 151 3.03 -9.28 -5.63
C CYS A 151 2.86 -8.98 -4.13
N ALA A 152 2.00 -8.00 -3.83
CA ALA A 152 1.39 -7.84 -2.51
C ALA A 152 -0.12 -7.81 -2.67
N THR A 153 -0.83 -8.68 -1.97
CA THR A 153 -2.28 -8.85 -2.08
C THR A 153 -2.96 -8.39 -0.80
N LEU A 154 -3.91 -7.46 -0.94
CA LEU A 154 -4.80 -7.04 0.14
C LEU A 154 -6.06 -7.90 0.08
N MET A 155 -6.35 -8.64 1.14
CA MET A 155 -7.57 -9.41 1.31
C MET A 155 -8.62 -8.53 1.99
N LEU A 156 -9.79 -8.42 1.37
CA LEU A 156 -10.99 -7.80 1.93
C LEU A 156 -12.09 -8.86 2.01
N SER A 157 -13.18 -8.55 2.69
CA SER A 157 -14.22 -9.56 2.96
C SER A 157 -14.87 -10.17 1.72
N ASP A 158 -15.02 -9.40 0.64
CA ASP A 158 -15.69 -9.84 -0.61
C ASP A 158 -14.78 -9.81 -1.85
N ASP A 159 -13.53 -9.33 -1.73
CA ASP A 159 -12.65 -9.09 -2.88
C ASP A 159 -11.18 -9.07 -2.46
N CYS A 160 -10.26 -9.12 -3.43
CA CYS A 160 -8.84 -8.94 -3.19
C CYS A 160 -8.22 -7.96 -4.18
N ILE A 161 -7.16 -7.27 -3.76
CA ILE A 161 -6.43 -6.33 -4.61
C ILE A 161 -4.96 -6.68 -4.57
N THR A 162 -4.43 -7.10 -5.72
CA THR A 162 -3.02 -7.42 -5.88
C THR A 162 -2.28 -6.27 -6.54
N PHE A 163 -1.25 -5.77 -5.87
CA PHE A 163 -0.26 -4.85 -6.43
C PHE A 163 0.97 -5.62 -6.88
N ARG A 164 1.52 -5.27 -8.04
CA ARG A 164 2.79 -5.82 -8.53
C ARG A 164 3.88 -4.76 -8.53
N PHE A 165 4.97 -5.06 -7.86
CA PHE A 165 6.12 -4.17 -7.67
C PHE A 165 7.21 -4.42 -8.70
N ALA A 166 8.14 -3.47 -8.81
CA ALA A 166 9.32 -3.63 -9.65
C ALA A 166 10.41 -4.49 -8.99
N ASP A 167 10.43 -4.51 -7.65
CA ASP A 167 11.45 -5.15 -6.83
C ASP A 167 10.90 -5.57 -5.46
N LEU A 168 11.59 -6.51 -4.82
CA LEU A 168 11.21 -7.08 -3.53
C LEU A 168 11.23 -6.04 -2.40
N ASN A 169 12.19 -5.11 -2.41
CA ASN A 169 12.32 -4.12 -1.35
C ASN A 169 11.10 -3.17 -1.33
N GLY A 170 10.63 -2.76 -2.51
CA GLY A 170 9.41 -1.97 -2.67
C GLY A 170 8.16 -2.70 -2.18
N ARG A 171 8.05 -4.00 -2.49
CA ARG A 171 6.96 -4.88 -2.00
C ARG A 171 6.99 -4.98 -0.47
N ASP A 172 8.14 -5.31 0.09
CA ASP A 172 8.29 -5.57 1.52
C ASP A 172 8.08 -4.30 2.36
N THR A 173 8.62 -3.17 1.90
CA THR A 173 8.37 -1.87 2.53
C THR A 173 6.88 -1.54 2.50
N PHE A 174 6.18 -1.80 1.39
CA PHE A 174 4.75 -1.55 1.29
C PHE A 174 3.95 -2.43 2.25
N VAL A 175 4.22 -3.73 2.28
CA VAL A 175 3.54 -4.70 3.16
C VAL A 175 3.79 -4.35 4.63
N MET A 176 5.05 -4.15 5.02
CA MET A 176 5.43 -3.79 6.39
C MET A 176 4.72 -2.52 6.87
N CYS A 177 4.79 -1.43 6.08
CA CYS A 177 4.18 -0.16 6.46
C CYS A 177 2.65 -0.26 6.51
N LEU A 178 2.02 -0.95 5.55
CA LEU A 178 0.57 -1.06 5.51
C LEU A 178 0.04 -1.92 6.66
N LEU A 179 0.71 -3.03 6.99
CA LEU A 179 0.42 -3.84 8.19
C LEU A 179 0.51 -3.01 9.46
N MET A 180 1.55 -2.20 9.61
CA MET A 180 1.71 -1.30 10.76
C MET A 180 0.51 -0.36 10.91
N PHE A 181 0.04 0.22 9.81
CA PHE A 181 -1.13 1.11 9.84
C PHE A 181 -2.43 0.36 10.09
N CYS A 182 -2.66 -0.81 9.47
CA CYS A 182 -3.86 -1.61 9.71
C CYS A 182 -3.97 -2.03 11.18
N ASN A 183 -2.85 -2.43 11.80
CA ASN A 183 -2.80 -2.78 13.22
C ASN A 183 -3.07 -1.59 14.15
N SER A 184 -2.85 -0.37 13.68
CA SER A 184 -3.15 0.85 14.46
C SER A 184 -4.62 1.25 14.39
N GLN A 185 -5.43 0.62 13.54
CA GLN A 185 -6.87 0.91 13.35
C GLN A 185 -7.80 -0.09 14.06
N LYS A 186 -7.25 -1.16 14.65
CA LYS A 186 -7.97 -2.21 15.38
C LYS A 186 -7.92 -1.92 16.89
#